data_AF-A0A832LWE4-F1
#
_entry.id   AF-A0A832LWE4-F1
#
_cell.length_a   1.000
_cell.length_b   1.000
_cell.length_c   1.000
_cell.angle_alpha   90.00
_cell.angle_beta   90.00
_cell.angle_gamma   90.00
#
_symmetry.space_group_name_H-M   'P 1'
#
loop_
_entity.id
_entity.type
_entity.pdbx_description
1 polymer ?
#
loop_
_entity_poly.entity_id
_entity_poly.type
_entity_poly.pdbx_seq_one_letter_code
_entity_poly.pdbx_strand_id
1 'polypeptide(L)' 'MRSTQIVFCLNPSKIAFLKFVLEGYDHLANLTVLNPKRALLKISFYPTEEKRIKEILADFEVEFTEAH' A
#
# COMPACT_ATOMS: atom_id res chain seq x y z
N MET A 1 -16.12 -4.91 10.97
CA MET A 1 -14.68 -5.22 10.98
C MET A 1 -13.90 -3.92 10.84
N ARG A 2 -12.87 -3.68 11.65
CA ARG A 2 -11.96 -2.54 11.47
C ARG A 2 -10.92 -2.92 10.41
N SER A 3 -10.74 -2.09 9.40
CA SER A 3 -9.62 -2.19 8.46
C SER A 3 -8.35 -1.59 9.06
N THR A 4 -7.21 -2.22 8.84
CA THR A 4 -5.90 -1.64 9.15
C THR A 4 -5.45 -0.74 8.00
N GLN A 5 -4.69 0.31 8.30
CA GLN A 5 -4.17 1.26 7.32
C GLN A 5 -2.66 1.41 7.47
N ILE A 6 -1.94 1.50 6.37
CA ILE A 6 -0.52 1.83 6.33
C ILE A 6 -0.33 2.99 5.35
N VAL A 7 0.49 3.97 5.74
CA VAL A 7 0.92 5.07 4.87
C VAL A 7 2.40 4.89 4.56
N PHE A 8 2.76 5.04 3.29
CA PHE A 8 4.12 4.83 2.81
C PHE A 8 4.39 5.66 1.56
N CYS A 9 5.66 5.93 1.31
CA CYS A 9 6.17 6.50 0.07
C CYS A 9 6.78 5.39 -0.78
N LEU A 10 6.65 5.52 -2.10
CA LEU A 10 7.35 4.66 -3.05
C LEU A 10 7.75 5.45 -4.29
N ASN A 11 8.61 4.91 -5.15
CA ASN A 11 8.93 5.57 -6.42
C ASN A 11 7.66 5.78 -7.28
N PRO A 12 7.33 7.00 -7.76
CA PRO A 12 6.14 7.25 -8.58
C PRO A 12 5.97 6.27 -9.76
N SER A 13 7.09 5.83 -10.35
CA SER A 13 7.12 4.89 -11.47
C SER A 13 6.60 3.49 -11.12
N LYS A 14 6.66 3.09 -9.84
CA LYS A 14 6.19 1.77 -9.37
C LYS A 14 4.72 1.82 -8.88
N ILE A 15 4.05 2.98 -8.82
CA ILE A 15 2.67 3.10 -8.28
C ILE A 15 1.70 2.26 -9.10
N ALA A 16 1.75 2.39 -10.43
CA ALA A 16 0.85 1.67 -11.33
C ALA A 16 1.03 0.15 -11.20
N PHE A 17 2.28 -0.31 -11.04
CA PHE A 17 2.59 -1.72 -10.84
C PHE A 17 2.06 -2.24 -9.51
N LEU A 18 2.24 -1.49 -8.42
CA LEU A 18 1.69 -1.87 -7.11
C LEU A 18 0.15 -1.94 -7.14
N LYS A 19 -0.50 -0.96 -7.78
CA LYS A 19 -1.96 -0.94 -7.96
C LYS A 19 -2.44 -2.19 -8.71
N PHE A 20 -1.77 -2.54 -9.81
CA PHE A 20 -2.07 -3.74 -10.58
C PHE A 20 -1.92 -5.03 -9.76
N VAL A 21 -0.84 -5.15 -8.98
CA VAL A 21 -0.62 -6.32 -8.12
C VAL A 21 -1.74 -6.45 -7.09
N LEU A 22 -2.12 -5.36 -6.42
CA LEU A 22 -3.18 -5.37 -5.41
C LEU A 22 -4.56 -5.68 -6.01
N GLU A 23 -4.83 -5.24 -7.24
CA GLU A 23 -6.05 -5.57 -7.98
C GLU A 23 -6.14 -7.08 -8.29
N GLY A 24 -5.01 -7.75 -8.54
CA GLY A 24 -4.95 -9.20 -8.77
C GLY A 24 -5.23 -10.06 -7.54
N TYR A 25 -5.16 -9.50 -6.33
CA TYR A 25 -5.44 -10.20 -5.07
C TYR A 25 -6.90 -10.07 -4.60
N ASP A 26 -7.81 -9.70 -5.50
CA ASP A 26 -9.27 -9.68 -5.32
C ASP A 26 -9.71 -9.11 -3.95
N HIS A 27 -9.67 -7.77 -3.84
CA HIS A 27 -10.03 -6.99 -2.66
C HIS A 27 -9.13 -7.14 -1.42
N LEU A 28 -7.93 -7.73 -1.55
CA LEU A 28 -6.93 -7.80 -0.47
C LEU A 28 -6.68 -6.44 0.19
N ALA A 29 -6.57 -5.39 -0.62
CA ALA A 29 -6.38 -4.05 -0.13
C ALA A 29 -6.81 -2.95 -1.12
N ASN A 30 -7.24 -1.83 -0.56
CA ASN A 30 -7.54 -0.61 -1.31
C ASN A 30 -6.37 0.38 -1.22
N LEU A 31 -5.74 0.64 -2.35
CA LEU A 31 -4.68 1.64 -2.49
C LEU A 31 -5.28 3.02 -2.79
N THR A 32 -4.85 4.04 -2.04
CA THR A 32 -5.26 5.44 -2.21
C THR A 32 -4.01 6.30 -2.38
N VAL A 33 -3.98 7.13 -3.43
CA VAL A 33 -2.91 8.11 -3.61
C VAL A 33 -3.23 9.34 -2.77
N LEU A 34 -2.42 9.61 -1.73
CA LEU A 34 -2.56 10.80 -0.89
C LEU A 34 -1.87 12.02 -1.52
N ASN A 35 -0.67 11.83 -2.09
CA ASN A 35 0.05 12.89 -2.78
C ASN A 35 0.82 12.33 -3.99
N PRO A 36 0.38 12.63 -5.22
CA PRO A 36 1.03 12.10 -6.43
C PRO A 36 2.42 12.67 -6.68
N LYS A 37 2.72 13.91 -6.25
CA LYS A 37 4.04 14.53 -6.44
C LYS A 37 5.13 13.88 -5.60
N ARG A 38 4.75 13.38 -4.43
CA ARG A 38 5.65 12.68 -3.49
C ARG A 38 5.46 11.17 -3.48
N ALA A 39 4.55 10.67 -4.31
CA ALA A 39 4.11 9.27 -4.31
C ALA A 39 3.77 8.75 -2.90
N LEU A 40 3.12 9.60 -2.11
CA LEU A 40 2.61 9.24 -0.79
C LEU A 40 1.31 8.46 -0.99
N LEU A 41 1.30 7.22 -0.55
CA LEU A 41 0.19 6.30 -0.70
C LEU A 41 -0.32 5.83 0.65
N LYS A 42 -1.59 5.45 0.67
CA LYS A 42 -2.25 4.78 1.78
C LYS A 42 -2.82 3.46 1.28
N ILE A 43 -2.61 2.38 2.01
CA ILE A 43 -3.25 1.10 1.76
C ILE A 43 -4.14 0.74 2.93
N SER A 44 -5.38 0.33 2.64
CA SER A 44 -6.35 -0.15 3.63
C SER A 44 -6.65 -1.62 3.38
N PHE A 45 -6.54 -2.46 4.39
CA PHE A 45 -6.64 -3.93 4.25
C PHE A 45 -7.26 -4.56 5.50
N TYR A 46 -7.65 -5.84 5.40
CA TYR A 46 -8.15 -6.60 6.54
C TYR A 46 -7.00 -6.97 7.49
N PRO A 47 -7.16 -6.87 8.82
CA PRO A 47 -6.08 -7.16 9.78
C PRO A 47 -5.44 -8.54 9.61
N THR A 48 -6.20 -9.54 9.14
CA THR A 48 -5.71 -10.90 8.85
C THR A 48 -4.66 -10.94 7.73
N GLU A 49 -4.64 -9.94 6.85
CA GLU A 49 -3.77 -9.85 5.69
C GLU A 49 -2.51 -9.01 5.93
N GLU A 50 -2.30 -8.52 7.17
CA GLU A 50 -1.19 -7.63 7.51
C GLU A 50 0.17 -8.19 7.10
N LYS A 51 0.40 -9.47 7.38
CA LYS A 51 1.66 -10.15 7.03
C LYS A 51 1.90 -10.10 5.52
N ARG A 52 0.88 -10.46 4.73
CA ARG A 52 0.96 -10.52 3.26
C ARG A 52 1.16 -9.14 2.65
N ILE A 53 0.50 -8.12 3.19
CA ILE A 53 0.69 -6.73 2.75
C ILE A 53 2.10 -6.25 3.07
N LYS A 54 2.63 -6.54 4.26
CA LYS A 54 4.01 -6.16 4.62
C LYS A 54 5.04 -6.85 3.73
N GLU A 55 4.84 -8.12 3.38
CA GLU A 55 5.69 -8.86 2.43
C GLU A 55 5.67 -8.20 1.04
N ILE A 56 4.48 -7.93 0.48
CA ILE A 56 4.36 -7.23 -0.80
C ILE A 56 5.04 -5.86 -0.74
N LEU A 57 4.83 -5.08 0.33
CA LEU A 57 5.43 -3.76 0.45
C LEU A 57 6.96 -3.81 0.58
N ALA A 58 7.51 -4.83 1.23
CA ALA A 58 8.96 -5.03 1.34
C ALA A 58 9.61 -5.26 -0.03
N ASP A 59 8.97 -6.04 -0.91
CA ASP A 59 9.45 -6.29 -2.28
C ASP A 59 9.51 -5.03 -3.15
N PHE A 60 8.74 -4.00 -2.78
CA PHE A 60 8.67 -2.73 -3.51
C PHE A 60 9.65 -1.67 -2.99
N GLU A 61 10.41 -1.98 -1.94
CA GLU A 61 11.36 -1.08 -1.27
C GLU A 61 10.68 0.22 -0.80
N VAL A 62 9.49 0.09 -0.20
CA VAL A 62 8.73 1.26 0.26
C VAL A 62 9.32 1.88 1.52
N GLU A 63 9.19 3.19 1.64
CA GLU A 63 9.53 3.92 2.87
C GLU A 63 8.26 4.14 3.69
N PHE A 64 8.17 3.50 4.85
CA PHE A 64 7.04 3.68 5.75
C PHE A 64 7.05 5.08 6.36
N THR A 65 5.89 5.73 6.36
CA THR A 65 5.71 7.03 7.01
C THR A 65 4.80 6.84 8.20
N GLU A 66 5.18 7.32 9.38
CA GLU A 66 4.25 7.35 10.51
C GLU A 66 3.09 8.29 10.17
N ALA A 67 1.87 7.75 10.13
CA ALA A 67 0.67 8.55 10.05
C ALA A 67 0.49 9.21 11.44
N HIS A 68 0.82 10.49 11.54
CA HIS A 68 0.48 11.34 12.69
C HIS A 68 -1.03 11.51 12.85
#